data_AF-A0A965B8W6-F1
#
_entry.id   AF-A0A965B8W6-F1
#
_cell.length_a   1.000
_cell.length_b   1.000
_cell.length_c   1.000
_cell.angle_alpha   90.00
_cell.angle_beta   90.00
_cell.angle_gamma   90.00
#
_symmetry.space_group_name_H-M   'P 1'
#
loop_
_entity.id
_entity.type
_entity.pdbx_description
1 polymer ?
#
loop_
_entity_poly.entity_id
_entity_poly.type
_entity_poly.pdbx_seq_one_letter_code
_entity_poly.pdbx_strand_id
1 'polypeptide(L)'
;MIGFLAVVLSVWGSLHGYAYVRLVRDPVLPPEVTFVVVVAMAAGAVSVLLAFSRALPPPWAGRVHWIAFTWLGSVFIIDVLLLLGDVMLLAIRLTGVTTAFNPVDLARGRATMTVVIGMTAIVTALRNGATPVPVRRVEVRPDAWPRPLDGLTIAVISDLHVAPGTSPAYVRDLVDRTNALNPDIIALCGDLVDGPVTALADAVRPLGDLRARLGTFAVTGNHEFFSDAPGWVAFLRQLGIDVLENDRRTIGAGDAT
;
A
#
# COMPACT_ATOMS: atom_id res chain seq x y z
N MET A 1 -7.93 17.30 18.76
CA MET A 1 -8.13 17.43 17.30
C MET A 1 -7.34 18.58 16.69
N ILE A 2 -7.44 19.82 17.18
CA ILE A 2 -6.71 20.98 16.59
C ILE A 2 -5.19 20.81 16.62
N GLY A 3 -4.61 20.39 17.75
CA GLY A 3 -3.16 20.18 17.86
C GLY A 3 -2.62 19.11 16.90
N PHE A 4 -3.36 18.01 16.72
CA PHE A 4 -3.00 16.95 15.77
C PHE A 4 -2.97 17.48 14.33
N LEU A 5 -4.02 18.21 13.93
CA LEU A 5 -4.10 18.78 12.59
C LEU A 5 -2.98 19.81 12.33
N ALA A 6 -2.66 20.64 13.34
CA ALA A 6 -1.57 21.60 13.24
C ALA A 6 -0.22 20.92 13.00
N VAL A 7 0.06 19.80 13.70
CA VAL A 7 1.28 19.00 13.49
C VAL A 7 1.31 18.42 12.08
N VAL A 8 0.22 17.76 11.64
CA VAL A 8 0.14 17.16 10.30
C VAL A 8 0.36 18.20 9.20
N LEU A 9 -0.32 19.35 9.27
CA LEU A 9 -0.18 20.42 8.29
C LEU A 9 1.21 21.05 8.32
N SER A 10 1.83 21.18 9.50
CA SER A 10 3.19 21.71 9.64
C SER A 10 4.22 20.79 9.01
N VAL A 11 4.12 19.47 9.27
CA VAL A 11 4.98 18.47 8.64
C VAL A 11 4.77 18.47 7.13
N TRP A 12 3.52 18.41 6.66
CA TRP A 12 3.19 18.40 5.24
C TRP A 12 3.69 19.65 4.50
N GLY A 13 3.48 20.82 5.09
CA GLY A 13 3.99 22.08 4.56
C GLY A 13 5.51 22.16 4.57
N SER A 14 6.17 21.62 5.60
CA SER A 14 7.64 21.60 5.68
C SER A 14 8.28 20.71 4.62
N LEU A 15 7.69 19.55 4.34
CA LEU A 15 8.12 18.66 3.25
C LEU A 15 8.04 19.37 1.89
N HIS A 16 6.88 20.00 1.59
CA HIS A 16 6.73 20.77 0.34
C HIS A 16 7.65 21.99 0.28
N GLY A 17 7.84 22.69 1.40
CA GLY A 17 8.76 23.82 1.49
C GLY A 17 10.21 23.39 1.26
N TYR A 18 10.61 22.25 1.82
CA TYR A 18 11.94 21.69 1.62
C TYR A 18 12.17 21.27 0.16
N ALA A 19 11.25 20.50 -0.43
CA ALA A 19 11.28 20.16 -1.85
C ALA A 19 11.34 21.41 -2.74
N TYR A 20 10.54 22.45 -2.44
CA TYR A 20 10.56 23.72 -3.18
C TYR A 20 11.92 24.41 -3.10
N VAL A 21 12.51 24.52 -1.91
CA VAL A 21 13.83 25.15 -1.75
C VAL A 21 14.87 24.39 -2.57
N ARG A 22 14.91 23.06 -2.47
CA ARG A 22 15.96 22.26 -3.10
C ARG A 22 15.79 22.03 -4.59
N LEU A 23 14.56 21.96 -5.10
CA LEU A 23 14.27 21.65 -6.51
C LEU A 23 13.97 22.88 -7.36
N VAL A 24 13.57 24.00 -6.75
CA VAL A 24 13.13 25.19 -7.48
C VAL A 24 14.03 26.39 -7.17
N ARG A 25 14.15 26.76 -5.88
CA ARG A 25 14.87 27.97 -5.46
C ARG A 25 16.39 27.84 -5.65
N ASP A 26 17.00 26.82 -5.06
CA ASP A 26 18.45 26.60 -5.09
C ASP A 26 19.03 26.43 -6.51
N PRO A 27 18.42 25.65 -7.42
CA PRO A 27 18.91 25.52 -8.79
C PRO A 27 18.58 26.72 -9.70
N VAL A 28 17.82 27.70 -9.18
CA VAL A 28 17.39 28.92 -9.89
C VAL A 28 16.70 28.55 -11.21
N LEU A 29 15.58 27.84 -11.11
CA LEU A 29 14.81 27.43 -12.30
C LEU A 29 14.24 28.65 -13.04
N PRO A 30 14.08 28.57 -14.38
CA PRO A 30 13.41 29.62 -15.14
C PRO A 30 11.97 29.89 -14.62
N PRO A 31 11.45 31.13 -14.73
CA PRO A 31 10.14 31.49 -14.19
C PRO A 31 8.99 30.60 -14.72
N GLU A 32 9.02 30.27 -16.01
CA GLU A 32 8.01 29.41 -16.64
C GLU A 32 8.02 27.99 -16.08
N VAL A 33 9.20 27.42 -15.82
CA VAL A 33 9.35 26.09 -15.22
C VAL A 33 8.95 26.13 -13.74
N THR A 34 9.38 27.17 -13.03
CA THR A 34 9.02 27.42 -11.63
C THR A 34 7.50 27.45 -11.44
N PHE A 35 6.78 28.18 -12.30
CA PHE A 35 5.33 28.25 -12.25
C PHE A 35 4.68 26.87 -12.38
N VAL A 36 5.08 26.09 -13.39
CA VAL A 36 4.54 24.75 -13.63
C VAL A 36 4.80 23.82 -12.45
N VAL A 37 6.03 23.79 -11.93
CA VAL A 37 6.40 22.94 -10.80
C VAL A 37 5.64 23.32 -9.53
N VAL A 38 5.53 24.61 -9.21
CA VAL A 38 4.80 25.08 -8.03
C VAL A 38 3.32 24.77 -8.12
N VAL A 39 2.70 24.94 -9.29
CA VAL A 39 1.29 24.58 -9.51
C VAL A 39 1.10 23.07 -9.33
N ALA A 40 1.99 22.23 -9.89
CA ALA A 40 1.93 20.78 -9.71
C ALA A 40 2.08 20.39 -8.23
N MET A 41 3.02 21.02 -7.51
CA MET A 41 3.21 20.81 -6.07
C MET A 41 1.98 21.20 -5.25
N ALA A 42 1.37 22.34 -5.55
CA ALA A 42 0.16 22.79 -4.88
C ALA A 42 -1.03 21.86 -5.17
N ALA A 43 -1.22 21.44 -6.43
CA ALA A 43 -2.27 20.50 -6.81
C ALA A 43 -2.11 19.15 -6.11
N GLY A 44 -0.89 18.61 -6.06
CA GLY A 44 -0.57 17.40 -5.32
C GLY A 44 -0.82 17.54 -3.82
N ALA A 45 -0.36 18.64 -3.21
CA ALA A 45 -0.58 18.93 -1.80
C ALA A 45 -2.08 18.99 -1.45
N VAL A 46 -2.88 19.65 -2.28
CA VAL A 46 -4.34 19.74 -2.12
C VAL A 46 -5.01 18.38 -2.30
N SER A 47 -4.55 17.55 -3.25
CA SER A 47 -5.12 16.22 -3.48
C SER A 47 -5.08 15.33 -2.23
N VAL A 48 -3.99 15.41 -1.45
CA VAL A 48 -3.84 14.68 -0.18
C VAL A 48 -4.84 15.17 0.86
N LEU A 49 -5.01 16.49 0.99
CA LEU A 49 -6.01 17.06 1.91
C LEU A 49 -7.44 16.62 1.52
N LEU A 50 -7.74 16.59 0.23
CA LEU A 50 -9.04 16.13 -0.28
C LEU A 50 -9.28 14.65 0.00
N ALA A 51 -8.27 13.79 -0.16
CA ALA A 51 -8.38 12.36 0.13
C ALA A 51 -8.76 12.10 1.61
N PHE A 52 -8.20 12.86 2.55
CA PHE A 52 -8.54 12.71 3.97
C PHE A 52 -9.85 13.39 4.40
N SER A 53 -10.40 14.30 3.59
CA SER A 53 -11.58 15.10 3.97
C SER A 53 -12.90 14.33 4.06
N ARG A 54 -12.97 13.09 3.54
CA ARG A 54 -14.22 12.31 3.31
C ARG A 54 -15.31 13.06 2.52
N ALA A 55 -14.98 14.21 1.92
CA ALA A 55 -15.93 15.07 1.22
C ALA A 55 -16.16 14.65 -0.24
N LEU A 56 -15.41 13.67 -0.73
CA LEU A 56 -15.45 13.25 -2.12
C LEU A 56 -16.55 12.20 -2.35
N PRO A 57 -17.38 12.37 -3.38
CA PRO A 57 -18.35 11.35 -3.76
C PRO A 57 -17.63 10.08 -4.28
N PRO A 58 -18.25 8.89 -4.13
CA PRO A 58 -17.65 7.60 -4.50
C PRO A 58 -16.97 7.51 -5.88
N PRO A 59 -17.54 8.05 -6.99
CA PRO A 59 -16.90 7.92 -8.31
C PRO A 59 -15.56 8.65 -8.43
N TRP A 60 -15.34 9.69 -7.62
CA TRP A 60 -14.11 10.49 -7.64
C TRP A 60 -13.16 10.11 -6.52
N ALA A 61 -13.67 9.55 -5.42
CA ALA A 61 -12.88 9.14 -4.28
C ALA A 61 -11.70 8.27 -4.70
N GLY A 62 -11.91 7.16 -5.41
CA GLY A 62 -10.82 6.25 -5.79
C GLY A 62 -9.70 6.92 -6.61
N ARG A 63 -10.07 7.77 -7.59
CA ARG A 63 -9.08 8.49 -8.43
C ARG A 63 -8.27 9.50 -7.62
N VAL A 64 -8.94 10.26 -6.75
CA VAL A 64 -8.26 11.26 -5.91
C VAL A 64 -7.36 10.57 -4.90
N HIS A 65 -7.79 9.47 -4.27
CA HIS A 65 -6.94 8.69 -3.37
C HIS A 65 -5.70 8.16 -4.11
N TRP A 66 -5.85 7.65 -5.32
CA TRP A 66 -4.70 7.16 -6.10
C TRP A 66 -3.70 8.28 -6.42
N ILE A 67 -4.18 9.44 -6.87
CA ILE A 67 -3.32 10.62 -7.12
C ILE A 67 -2.66 11.09 -5.82
N ALA A 68 -3.44 11.21 -4.74
CA ALA A 68 -2.99 11.68 -3.44
C ALA A 68 -1.90 10.78 -2.84
N PHE A 69 -2.12 9.47 -2.78
CA PHE A 69 -1.15 8.55 -2.19
C PHE A 69 0.08 8.36 -3.08
N THR A 70 -0.08 8.43 -4.41
CA THR A 70 1.07 8.47 -5.32
C THR A 70 1.89 9.74 -5.12
N TRP A 71 1.23 10.90 -4.96
CA TRP A 71 1.90 12.17 -4.66
C TRP A 71 2.60 12.13 -3.29
N LEU A 72 1.93 11.63 -2.26
CA LEU A 72 2.48 11.46 -0.91
C LEU A 72 3.76 10.61 -0.93
N GLY A 73 3.71 9.44 -1.57
CA GLY A 73 4.89 8.57 -1.73
C GLY A 73 6.00 9.23 -2.56
N SER A 74 5.64 10.00 -3.59
CA SER A 74 6.60 10.72 -4.44
C SER A 74 7.34 11.80 -3.66
N VAL A 75 6.62 12.65 -2.92
CA VAL A 75 7.22 13.68 -2.05
C VAL A 75 8.13 13.03 -1.02
N PHE A 76 7.69 11.94 -0.37
CA PHE A 76 8.52 11.22 0.59
C PHE A 76 9.85 10.72 -0.02
N ILE A 77 9.80 10.03 -1.17
CA ILE A 77 11.01 9.54 -1.85
C ILE A 77 11.93 10.70 -2.23
N ILE A 78 11.37 11.76 -2.80
CA ILE A 78 12.13 12.94 -3.22
C ILE A 78 12.81 13.62 -2.03
N ASP A 79 12.08 13.87 -0.94
CA ASP A 79 12.63 14.51 0.25
C ASP A 79 13.70 13.66 0.94
N VAL A 80 13.54 12.33 0.96
CA VAL A 80 14.59 11.42 1.46
C VAL A 80 15.84 11.53 0.59
N LEU A 81 15.72 11.51 -0.74
CA LEU A 81 16.87 11.66 -1.64
C LEU A 81 17.55 13.02 -1.51
N LEU A 82 16.76 14.10 -1.35
CA LEU A 82 17.28 15.44 -1.08
C LEU A 82 18.04 15.49 0.25
N LEU A 83 17.48 14.90 1.30
CA LEU A 83 18.07 14.85 2.63
C LEU A 83 19.39 14.07 2.63
N LEU A 84 19.42 12.91 1.96
CA LEU A 84 20.64 12.13 1.77
C LEU A 84 21.73 12.96 1.05
N GLY A 85 21.33 13.72 0.02
CA GLY A 85 22.23 14.65 -0.66
C GLY A 85 22.76 15.76 0.26
N ASP A 86 21.91 16.35 1.10
CA ASP A 86 22.30 17.36 2.09
C ASP A 86 23.27 16.80 3.14
N VAL A 87 22.98 15.62 3.68
CA VAL A 87 23.84 14.93 4.65
C VAL A 87 25.20 14.58 4.04
N MET A 88 25.22 14.09 2.80
CA MET A 88 26.46 13.79 2.09
C MET A 88 27.32 15.05 1.88
N LEU A 89 26.71 16.15 1.42
CA LEU A 89 27.42 17.42 1.24
C LEU A 89 27.92 17.99 2.57
N LEU A 90 27.15 17.86 3.65
CA LEU A 90 27.60 18.22 5.00
C LEU A 90 28.79 17.37 5.43
N ALA A 91 28.74 16.05 5.25
CA ALA A 91 29.83 15.15 5.59
C ALA A 91 31.12 15.49 4.82
N ILE A 92 31.02 15.78 3.52
CA ILE A 92 32.17 16.23 2.71
C ILE A 92 32.75 17.53 3.28
N ARG A 93 31.91 18.52 3.61
CA ARG A 93 32.38 19.79 4.20
C ARG A 93 33.09 19.59 5.54
N LEU A 94 32.63 18.65 6.37
CA LEU A 94 33.26 18.34 7.65
C LEU A 94 34.66 17.73 7.51
N THR A 95 35.01 17.15 6.36
CA THR A 95 36.37 16.68 6.07
C THR A 95 37.35 17.80 5.68
N GLY A 96 36.87 19.04 5.56
CA GLY A 96 37.67 20.17 5.07
C GLY A 96 37.83 20.20 3.55
N VAL A 97 37.29 19.21 2.83
CA VAL A 97 37.23 19.20 1.36
C VAL A 97 36.21 20.24 0.90
N THR A 98 36.68 21.23 0.15
CA THR A 98 35.81 22.19 -0.53
C THR A 98 35.49 21.70 -1.93
N THR A 99 34.21 21.79 -2.32
CA THR A 99 33.80 21.49 -3.69
C THR A 99 34.18 22.66 -4.58
N ALA A 100 34.89 22.41 -5.68
CA ALA A 100 35.24 23.45 -6.66
C ALA A 100 34.04 23.95 -7.49
N PHE A 101 32.85 23.37 -7.30
CA PHE A 101 31.64 23.72 -8.04
C PHE A 101 31.00 25.01 -7.52
N ASN A 102 30.47 25.81 -8.45
CA ASN A 102 29.54 26.89 -8.13
C ASN A 102 28.32 26.31 -7.36
N PRO A 103 27.89 26.91 -6.24
CA PRO A 103 26.72 26.46 -5.48
C PRO A 103 25.46 26.22 -6.32
N VAL A 104 25.22 27.04 -7.34
CA VAL A 104 24.05 26.90 -8.24
C VAL A 104 24.18 25.66 -9.12
N ASP A 105 25.36 25.39 -9.68
CA ASP A 105 25.60 24.22 -10.52
C ASP A 105 25.54 22.93 -9.69
N LEU A 106 26.05 22.96 -8.45
CA LEU A 106 25.90 21.87 -7.51
C LEU A 106 24.43 21.61 -7.16
N ALA A 107 23.65 22.67 -6.92
CA ALA A 107 22.21 22.56 -6.66
C ALA A 107 21.45 22.00 -7.86
N ARG A 108 21.77 22.44 -9.08
CA ARG A 108 21.22 21.89 -10.33
C ARG A 108 21.54 20.42 -10.49
N GLY A 109 22.82 20.05 -10.36
CA GLY A 109 23.24 18.65 -10.47
C GLY A 109 22.52 17.75 -9.47
N ARG A 110 22.42 18.17 -8.21
CA ARG A 110 21.65 17.45 -7.19
C ARG A 110 20.16 17.36 -7.53
N ALA A 111 19.51 18.47 -7.88
CA ALA A 111 18.09 18.48 -8.22
C ALA A 111 17.80 17.54 -9.40
N THR A 112 18.63 17.59 -10.45
CA THR A 112 18.53 16.68 -11.60
C THR A 112 18.71 15.22 -11.19
N MET A 113 19.74 14.88 -10.41
CA MET A 113 19.95 13.50 -9.93
C MET A 113 18.76 13.01 -9.09
N THR A 114 18.26 13.84 -8.17
CA THR A 114 17.12 13.50 -7.33
C THR A 114 15.86 13.28 -8.16
N VAL A 115 15.57 14.13 -9.15
CA VAL A 115 14.42 13.94 -10.03
C VAL A 115 14.58 12.66 -10.86
N VAL A 116 15.75 12.40 -11.44
CA VAL A 116 15.98 11.21 -12.26
C VAL A 116 15.86 9.91 -11.44
N ILE A 117 16.54 9.84 -10.30
CA ILE A 117 16.49 8.67 -9.40
C ILE A 117 15.08 8.52 -8.80
N GLY A 118 14.49 9.62 -8.34
CA GLY A 118 13.15 9.65 -7.76
C GLY A 118 12.09 9.19 -8.75
N MET A 119 12.08 9.72 -9.98
CA MET A 119 11.15 9.29 -11.02
C MET A 119 11.35 7.82 -11.40
N THR A 120 12.60 7.35 -11.46
CA THR A 120 12.88 5.93 -11.70
C THR A 120 12.34 5.04 -10.59
N ALA A 121 12.54 5.45 -9.32
CA ALA A 121 12.01 4.75 -8.16
C ALA A 121 10.47 4.74 -8.14
N ILE A 122 9.84 5.88 -8.41
CA ILE A 122 8.38 6.02 -8.48
C ILE A 122 7.80 5.11 -9.59
N VAL A 123 8.35 5.16 -10.79
CA VAL A 123 7.91 4.30 -11.91
C VAL A 123 8.10 2.82 -11.57
N THR A 124 9.21 2.46 -10.95
CA THR A 124 9.48 1.08 -10.51
C THR A 124 8.50 0.63 -9.44
N ALA A 125 8.21 1.48 -8.44
CA ALA A 125 7.26 1.20 -7.38
C ALA A 125 5.84 1.01 -7.94
N LEU A 126 5.40 1.88 -8.86
CA LEU A 126 4.10 1.76 -9.53
C LEU A 126 4.00 0.48 -10.37
N ARG A 127 5.07 0.12 -11.10
CA ARG A 127 5.12 -1.15 -11.85
C ARG A 127 5.04 -2.35 -10.92
N ASN A 128 5.83 -2.37 -9.84
CA ASN A 128 5.82 -3.46 -8.86
C ASN A 128 4.45 -3.58 -8.18
N GLY A 129 3.82 -2.46 -7.80
CA GLY A 129 2.48 -2.46 -7.23
C GLY A 129 1.39 -2.96 -8.20
N ALA A 130 1.63 -2.86 -9.51
CA ALA A 130 0.73 -3.39 -10.53
C ALA A 130 1.04 -4.85 -10.93
N THR A 131 2.14 -5.45 -10.44
CA THR A 131 2.44 -6.86 -10.73
C THR A 131 1.56 -7.78 -9.90
N PRO A 132 1.00 -8.86 -10.48
CA PRO A 132 0.22 -9.83 -9.71
C PRO A 132 1.07 -10.48 -8.61
N VAL A 133 0.49 -10.64 -7.41
CA VAL A 133 1.17 -11.24 -6.25
C VAL A 133 1.67 -12.64 -6.61
N PRO A 134 2.98 -12.94 -6.58
CA PRO A 134 3.49 -14.25 -6.97
C PRO A 134 3.09 -15.34 -5.96
N VAL A 135 2.91 -16.57 -6.44
CA VAL A 135 2.66 -17.72 -5.55
C VAL A 135 3.98 -18.18 -4.94
N ARG A 136 4.11 -18.04 -3.62
CA ARG A 136 5.24 -18.58 -2.85
C ARG A 136 4.84 -19.90 -2.20
N ARG A 137 5.61 -20.96 -2.46
CA ARG A 137 5.46 -22.26 -1.78
C ARG A 137 6.45 -22.35 -0.63
N VAL A 138 5.96 -22.70 0.55
CA VAL A 138 6.77 -22.95 1.74
C VAL A 138 6.39 -24.33 2.27
N GLU A 139 7.38 -25.20 2.40
CA GLU A 139 7.18 -26.51 3.01
C GLU A 139 7.37 -26.37 4.52
N VAL A 140 6.37 -26.79 5.29
CA VAL A 140 6.40 -26.82 6.75
C VAL A 140 6.51 -28.28 7.19
N ARG A 141 7.48 -28.59 8.05
CA ARG A 141 7.75 -29.96 8.54
C ARG A 141 7.71 -30.01 10.07
N PRO A 142 6.52 -30.08 10.69
CA PRO A 142 6.40 -30.26 12.13
C PRO A 142 6.92 -31.65 12.54
N ASP A 143 7.59 -31.75 13.69
CA ASP A 143 8.23 -33.00 14.15
C ASP A 143 7.25 -34.17 14.32
N ALA A 144 6.00 -33.89 14.70
CA ALA A 144 4.96 -34.88 14.95
C ALA A 144 3.77 -34.73 13.97
N TRP A 145 4.06 -34.53 12.68
CA TRP A 145 3.00 -34.38 11.68
C TRP A 145 2.31 -35.73 11.38
N PRO A 146 0.96 -35.82 11.41
CA PRO A 146 0.26 -37.06 11.13
C PRO A 146 0.44 -37.50 9.67
N ARG A 147 0.93 -38.73 9.45
CA ARG A 147 1.10 -39.32 8.10
C ARG A 147 -0.13 -39.19 7.18
N PRO A 148 -1.39 -39.33 7.65
CA PRO A 148 -2.56 -39.15 6.79
C PRO A 148 -2.74 -37.73 6.25
N LEU A 149 -2.07 -36.74 6.85
CA LEU A 149 -2.06 -35.34 6.44
C LEU A 149 -0.77 -34.95 5.71
N ASP A 150 0.15 -35.90 5.45
CA ASP A 150 1.35 -35.64 4.66
C ASP A 150 0.96 -35.12 3.27
N GLY A 151 1.53 -33.97 2.89
CA GLY A 151 1.19 -33.31 1.63
C GLY A 151 -0.07 -32.45 1.66
N LEU A 152 -0.70 -32.24 2.82
CA LEU A 152 -1.77 -31.26 3.00
C LEU A 152 -1.29 -29.87 2.57
N THR A 153 -2.07 -29.23 1.71
CA THR A 153 -1.78 -27.89 1.18
C THR A 153 -2.73 -26.84 1.71
N ILE A 154 -2.18 -25.70 2.14
CA ILE A 154 -2.95 -24.54 2.60
C ILE A 154 -2.58 -23.35 1.73
N ALA A 155 -3.56 -22.79 1.03
CA ALA A 155 -3.41 -21.48 0.39
C ALA A 155 -3.71 -20.39 1.42
N VAL A 156 -2.71 -19.58 1.74
CA VAL A 156 -2.84 -18.46 2.68
C VAL A 156 -2.94 -17.16 1.89
N ILE A 157 -3.99 -16.40 2.16
CA ILE A 157 -4.24 -15.08 1.59
C ILE A 157 -4.44 -14.12 2.75
N SER A 158 -3.79 -12.97 2.71
CA SER A 158 -3.82 -11.95 3.76
C SER A 158 -3.67 -10.57 3.13
N ASP A 159 -4.08 -9.53 3.87
CA ASP A 159 -3.75 -8.13 3.55
C ASP A 159 -4.18 -7.73 2.12
N LEU A 160 -5.38 -8.14 1.70
CA LEU A 160 -5.90 -7.78 0.37
C LEU A 160 -6.20 -6.27 0.27
N HIS A 161 -6.56 -5.62 1.39
CA HIS A 161 -6.86 -4.20 1.48
C HIS A 161 -7.73 -3.69 0.34
N VAL A 162 -8.84 -4.39 0.06
CA VAL A 162 -9.81 -3.95 -0.95
C VAL A 162 -10.40 -2.62 -0.49
N ALA A 163 -10.05 -1.55 -1.19
CA ALA A 163 -10.47 -0.17 -0.91
C ALA A 163 -11.29 0.40 -2.07
N PRO A 164 -12.01 1.54 -1.89
CA PRO A 164 -12.67 2.22 -3.00
C PRO A 164 -11.69 2.55 -4.14
N GLY A 165 -11.94 2.02 -5.33
CA GLY A 165 -11.04 2.13 -6.48
C GLY A 165 -10.24 0.85 -6.79
N THR A 166 -10.28 -0.15 -5.90
CA THR A 166 -9.78 -1.51 -6.21
C THR A 166 -10.62 -2.12 -7.32
N SER A 167 -9.95 -2.64 -8.35
CA SER A 167 -10.64 -3.28 -9.48
C SER A 167 -11.29 -4.59 -9.02
N PRO A 168 -12.58 -4.84 -9.27
CA PRO A 168 -13.19 -6.15 -9.03
C PRO A 168 -12.48 -7.28 -9.79
N ALA A 169 -11.84 -6.95 -10.92
CA ALA A 169 -11.05 -7.92 -11.68
C ALA A 169 -9.80 -8.40 -10.91
N TYR A 170 -9.26 -7.62 -9.97
CA TYR A 170 -8.14 -8.02 -9.13
C TYR A 170 -8.55 -9.16 -8.18
N VAL A 171 -9.68 -9.01 -7.48
CA VAL A 171 -10.19 -10.05 -6.57
C VAL A 171 -10.58 -11.29 -7.37
N ARG A 172 -11.16 -11.12 -8.57
CA ARG A 172 -11.45 -12.24 -9.48
C ARG A 172 -10.17 -12.99 -9.90
N ASP A 173 -9.13 -12.31 -10.36
CA ASP A 173 -7.85 -12.93 -10.73
C ASP A 173 -7.21 -13.67 -9.55
N LEU A 174 -7.23 -13.08 -8.35
CA LEU A 174 -6.75 -13.72 -7.13
C LEU A 174 -7.49 -15.04 -6.84
N VAL A 175 -8.82 -15.04 -6.97
CA VAL A 175 -9.65 -16.24 -6.75
C VAL A 175 -9.34 -17.31 -7.80
N ASP A 176 -9.28 -16.94 -9.07
CA ASP A 176 -9.00 -17.87 -10.18
C ASP A 176 -7.62 -18.51 -10.01
N ARG A 177 -6.60 -17.71 -9.66
CA ARG A 177 -5.24 -18.18 -9.41
C ARG A 177 -5.14 -19.07 -8.18
N THR A 178 -5.89 -18.76 -7.12
CA THR A 178 -5.94 -19.59 -5.90
C THR A 178 -6.58 -20.93 -6.19
N ASN A 179 -7.72 -20.94 -6.88
CA ASN A 179 -8.41 -22.16 -7.27
C ASN A 179 -7.56 -23.05 -8.21
N ALA A 180 -6.76 -22.44 -9.09
CA ALA A 180 -5.83 -23.16 -9.96
C ALA A 180 -4.71 -23.89 -9.20
N LEU A 181 -4.43 -23.53 -7.94
CA LEU A 181 -3.50 -24.27 -7.08
C LEU A 181 -4.12 -25.56 -6.52
N ASN A 182 -5.44 -25.71 -6.61
CA ASN A 182 -6.22 -26.81 -6.05
C ASN A 182 -5.84 -27.14 -4.58
N PRO A 183 -5.86 -26.14 -3.67
CA PRO A 183 -5.44 -26.34 -2.29
C PRO A 183 -6.45 -27.18 -1.51
N ASP A 184 -5.99 -27.87 -0.48
CA ASP A 184 -6.87 -28.59 0.42
C ASP A 184 -7.64 -27.63 1.33
N ILE A 185 -7.01 -26.55 1.78
CA ILE A 185 -7.59 -25.50 2.62
C ILE A 185 -7.26 -24.13 2.05
N ILE A 186 -8.19 -23.19 2.13
CA ILE A 186 -7.91 -21.76 1.94
C ILE A 186 -8.08 -21.04 3.28
N ALA A 187 -7.08 -20.26 3.67
CA ALA A 187 -7.10 -19.43 4.87
C ALA A 187 -6.99 -17.95 4.49
N LEU A 188 -8.02 -17.17 4.83
CA LEU A 188 -8.07 -15.71 4.70
C LEU A 188 -7.69 -15.09 6.05
N CYS A 189 -6.47 -14.54 6.15
CA CYS A 189 -5.83 -14.15 7.40
C CYS A 189 -6.02 -12.68 7.78
N GLY A 190 -7.19 -12.10 7.50
CA GLY A 190 -7.53 -10.73 7.89
C GLY A 190 -7.03 -9.64 6.95
N ASP A 191 -7.42 -8.40 7.27
CA ASP A 191 -7.10 -7.18 6.51
C ASP A 191 -7.48 -7.29 5.02
N LEU A 192 -8.68 -7.81 4.76
CA LEU A 192 -9.22 -8.01 3.43
C LEU A 192 -9.71 -6.70 2.80
N VAL A 193 -10.08 -5.70 3.61
CA VAL A 193 -10.92 -4.56 3.22
C VAL A 193 -10.59 -3.26 3.97
N ASP A 194 -10.65 -2.13 3.28
CA ASP A 194 -10.41 -0.78 3.83
C ASP A 194 -11.67 0.10 3.73
N GLY A 195 -12.82 -0.42 4.15
CA GLY A 195 -14.07 0.33 4.13
C GLY A 195 -15.28 -0.50 4.54
N PRO A 196 -16.46 0.12 4.65
CA PRO A 196 -17.68 -0.58 5.04
C PRO A 196 -18.19 -1.50 3.92
N VAL A 197 -18.93 -2.53 4.30
CA VAL A 197 -19.57 -3.49 3.38
C VAL A 197 -20.38 -2.79 2.29
N THR A 198 -21.13 -1.73 2.65
CA THR A 198 -21.98 -0.96 1.73
C THR A 198 -21.20 -0.33 0.57
N ALA A 199 -19.90 -0.11 0.72
CA ALA A 199 -19.05 0.46 -0.32
C ALA A 199 -18.28 -0.60 -1.13
N LEU A 200 -18.05 -1.78 -0.57
CA LEU A 200 -17.04 -2.73 -1.07
C LEU A 200 -17.57 -4.14 -1.35
N ALA A 201 -18.81 -4.46 -0.96
CA ALA A 201 -19.38 -5.81 -1.11
C ALA A 201 -19.23 -6.36 -2.53
N ASP A 202 -19.48 -5.56 -3.57
CA ASP A 202 -19.40 -6.04 -4.96
C ASP A 202 -17.95 -6.32 -5.43
N ALA A 203 -16.97 -5.59 -4.90
CA ALA A 203 -15.56 -5.84 -5.18
C ALA A 203 -15.07 -7.12 -4.48
N VAL A 204 -15.59 -7.41 -3.29
CA VAL A 204 -15.20 -8.57 -2.45
C VAL A 204 -15.98 -9.84 -2.80
N ARG A 205 -17.18 -9.71 -3.39
CA ARG A 205 -18.07 -10.83 -3.75
C ARG A 205 -17.39 -12.03 -4.44
N PRO A 206 -16.40 -11.85 -5.35
CA PRO A 206 -15.69 -12.98 -5.95
C PRO A 206 -15.05 -13.95 -4.95
N LEU A 207 -14.73 -13.54 -3.72
CA LEU A 207 -14.19 -14.44 -2.69
C LEU A 207 -15.10 -15.63 -2.38
N GLY A 208 -16.42 -15.51 -2.62
CA GLY A 208 -17.35 -16.63 -2.48
C GLY A 208 -17.15 -17.76 -3.49
N ASP A 209 -16.39 -17.52 -4.55
CA ASP A 209 -16.06 -18.53 -5.56
C ASP A 209 -14.75 -19.30 -5.25
N LEU A 210 -14.14 -19.07 -4.08
CA LEU A 210 -12.99 -19.84 -3.60
C LEU A 210 -13.38 -21.30 -3.33
N ARG A 211 -12.57 -22.24 -3.81
CA ARG A 211 -12.82 -23.68 -3.74
C ARG A 211 -11.62 -24.39 -3.13
N ALA A 212 -11.88 -25.05 -2.01
CA ALA A 212 -10.92 -25.90 -1.32
C ALA A 212 -11.62 -27.17 -0.84
N ARG A 213 -10.90 -28.30 -0.86
CA ARG A 213 -11.45 -29.62 -0.53
C ARG A 213 -11.98 -29.71 0.91
N LEU A 214 -11.29 -29.05 1.85
CA LEU A 214 -11.55 -29.09 3.28
C LEU A 214 -12.12 -27.77 3.82
N GLY A 215 -12.39 -26.81 2.94
CA GLY A 215 -13.07 -25.55 3.27
C GLY A 215 -12.21 -24.29 3.15
N THR A 216 -12.91 -23.16 3.19
CA THR A 216 -12.33 -21.81 3.19
C THR A 216 -12.64 -21.16 4.54
N PHE A 217 -11.60 -20.78 5.27
CA PHE A 217 -11.70 -20.19 6.60
C PHE A 217 -11.21 -18.76 6.59
N ALA A 218 -11.81 -17.90 7.41
CA ALA A 218 -11.37 -16.52 7.57
C ALA A 218 -11.24 -16.14 9.04
N VAL A 219 -10.32 -15.22 9.32
CA VAL A 219 -10.25 -14.47 10.59
C VAL A 219 -10.29 -12.98 10.26
N THR A 220 -10.73 -12.16 11.21
CA THR A 220 -10.71 -10.70 11.06
C THR A 220 -9.32 -10.14 11.38
N GLY A 221 -8.91 -9.12 10.62
CA GLY A 221 -7.79 -8.24 10.93
C GLY A 221 -8.29 -6.91 11.52
N ASN A 222 -7.37 -5.99 11.80
CA ASN A 222 -7.74 -4.70 12.38
C ASN A 222 -8.51 -3.81 11.41
N HIS A 223 -8.35 -3.97 10.10
CA HIS A 223 -9.05 -3.15 9.12
C HIS A 223 -10.55 -3.48 9.03
N GLU A 224 -10.94 -4.74 9.27
CA GLU A 224 -12.35 -5.08 9.47
C GLU A 224 -12.91 -4.36 10.70
N PHE A 225 -12.18 -4.32 11.83
CA PHE A 225 -12.60 -3.62 13.04
C PHE A 225 -12.70 -2.11 12.87
N PHE A 226 -11.79 -1.49 12.11
CA PHE A 226 -11.85 -0.05 11.83
C PHE A 226 -13.03 0.33 10.92
N SER A 227 -13.56 -0.63 10.17
CA SER A 227 -14.63 -0.40 9.19
C SER A 227 -16.01 -0.78 9.74
N ASP A 228 -16.25 -2.08 9.93
CA ASP A 228 -17.50 -2.69 10.42
C ASP A 228 -17.29 -4.21 10.53
N ALA A 229 -16.58 -4.67 11.56
CA ALA A 229 -16.28 -6.10 11.70
C ALA A 229 -17.53 -6.98 11.70
N PRO A 230 -18.61 -6.67 12.46
CA PRO A 230 -19.83 -7.48 12.43
C PRO A 230 -20.46 -7.57 11.03
N GLY A 231 -20.51 -6.46 10.29
CA GLY A 231 -21.01 -6.45 8.92
C GLY A 231 -20.16 -7.31 7.98
N TRP A 232 -18.83 -7.19 8.07
CA TRP A 232 -17.90 -7.99 7.25
C TRP A 232 -17.96 -9.48 7.56
N VAL A 233 -18.00 -9.85 8.84
CA VAL A 233 -18.18 -11.23 9.27
C VAL A 233 -19.48 -11.81 8.71
N ALA A 234 -20.59 -11.09 8.83
CA ALA A 234 -21.88 -11.52 8.29
C ALA A 234 -21.84 -11.68 6.76
N PHE A 235 -21.19 -10.74 6.05
CA PHE A 235 -21.04 -10.80 4.61
C PHE A 235 -20.18 -11.99 4.15
N LEU A 236 -19.02 -12.23 4.79
CA LEU A 236 -18.15 -13.38 4.47
C LEU A 236 -18.88 -14.72 4.72
N ARG A 237 -19.64 -14.83 5.82
CA ARG A 237 -20.48 -16.01 6.07
C ARG A 237 -21.55 -16.21 5.00
N GLN A 238 -22.16 -15.14 4.48
CA GLN A 238 -23.10 -15.22 3.35
C GLN A 238 -22.44 -15.71 2.05
N LEU A 239 -21.13 -15.50 1.88
CA LEU A 239 -20.35 -16.04 0.77
C LEU A 239 -19.94 -17.51 0.97
N GLY A 240 -20.35 -18.16 2.08
CA GLY A 240 -19.99 -19.54 2.38
C GLY A 240 -18.61 -19.72 3.00
N ILE A 241 -17.99 -18.64 3.48
CA ILE A 241 -16.69 -18.66 4.16
C ILE A 241 -16.91 -18.88 5.67
N ASP A 242 -16.18 -19.83 6.26
CA ASP A 242 -16.26 -20.11 7.70
C ASP A 242 -15.38 -19.12 8.48
N VAL A 243 -16.01 -18.12 9.10
CA VAL A 243 -15.31 -17.08 9.87
C VAL A 243 -15.12 -17.52 11.31
N LEU A 244 -13.85 -17.68 11.71
CA LEU A 244 -13.42 -18.14 13.03
C LEU A 244 -13.14 -16.95 13.94
N GLU A 245 -13.98 -16.74 14.96
CA GLU A 245 -13.85 -15.67 15.94
C GLU A 245 -13.58 -16.28 17.32
N ASN A 246 -12.31 -16.30 17.74
CA ASN A 246 -11.87 -17.07 18.93
C ASN A 246 -12.35 -18.53 18.90
N ASP A 247 -12.39 -19.11 17.71
CA ASP A 247 -12.87 -20.46 17.44
C ASP A 247 -11.80 -21.27 16.69
N ARG A 248 -11.97 -22.59 16.63
CA ARG A 248 -11.10 -23.51 15.93
C ARG A 248 -11.89 -24.54 15.13
N ARG A 249 -11.30 -24.98 14.02
CA ARG A 249 -11.81 -26.11 13.24
C ARG A 249 -10.79 -27.23 13.21
N THR A 250 -11.23 -28.41 13.62
CA THR A 250 -10.43 -29.64 13.49
C THR A 250 -10.55 -30.18 12.08
N ILE A 251 -9.41 -30.41 11.43
CA ILE A 251 -9.34 -30.98 10.08
C ILE A 251 -8.83 -32.41 10.18
N GLY A 252 -9.54 -33.34 9.53
CA GLY A 252 -9.29 -34.78 9.60
C GLY A 252 -10.39 -35.54 10.33
N ALA A 253 -10.43 -36.87 10.20
CA ALA A 253 -11.28 -37.72 11.03
C ALA A 253 -10.75 -37.66 12.47
N GLY A 254 -11.65 -37.53 13.45
CA GLY A 254 -11.34 -37.32 14.86
C GLY A 254 -10.63 -38.47 15.60
N ASP A 255 -9.92 -39.35 14.90
CA ASP A 255 -9.34 -40.59 15.44
C ASP A 255 -7.82 -40.69 15.28
N ALA A 256 -7.12 -39.55 15.28
CA ALA A 256 -5.67 -39.51 15.42
C ALA A 256 -5.28 -38.75 16.70
N THR A 257 -5.63 -39.36 17.84
CA THR A 257 -4.99 -39.10 19.14
C THR A 257 -3.76 -39.98 19.30
#